data_AF-A0A4S8JUP5-F1
#
_entry.id   AF-A0A4S8JUP5-F1
#
_cell.length_a   1.000
_cell.length_b   1.000
_cell.length_c   1.000
_cell.angle_alpha   90.00
_cell.angle_beta   90.00
_cell.angle_gamma   90.00
#
_symmetry.space_group_name_H-M   'P 1'
#
loop_
_entity.id
_entity.type
_entity.pdbx_description
1 polymer ?
#
loop_
_entity_poly.entity_id
_entity_poly.type
_entity_poly.pdbx_seq_one_letter_code
_entity_poly.pdbx_strand_id
1 'polypeptide(L)'
;MSGFRLKCFGLLLLLVLLVCSSLDGCEGRKGKHWRRKSPSSSLARKKTRGKSGGGHNHGGGGGSGGHTSPPPSSNQSPCPVTGSPNATKPAIFDVLDFGAKGDGVTEDTKAFEDAWAAACKVEASTVVVPAEYEFLVGPISFSGPYCQPNIVFQLDGMIIAPTDAKDWSVGLLWWIEFTKLRGITIRGSGTIEGRGSVWWTNTKSDVDPINDELSLRTPQMKPTALRFYGSYNVTVTGITIQNSPQCHLKFDNCEAVQVFNVTITSPGSSPNTDGIHLQNSRDVMIHHTNMSCGDDCISIQTGCSNVNIHSVDCGPGHGISIGGLGRDNTKACVSNITVRDVNMHNTMTGVRIKTWQGGSGSAQSIRFSNIRVTEVQTPIVIDQFYCDKSSCKNQTSAVALSGIAYENIKGTYTVKPVHFACSDTSPCSDITLTGVELKPLQELYHMYQPFCWQTFGELYTPTIPPIVCLQNGKPAGNRILSDRDVC
;
A
#
# COMPACT_ATOMS: atom_id res chain seq x y z
N MET A 1 -20.30 73.52 -34.83
CA MET A 1 -20.42 72.33 -35.70
C MET A 1 -19.24 71.40 -35.43
N SER A 2 -19.56 70.16 -35.06
CA SER A 2 -18.76 68.94 -35.24
C SER A 2 -17.32 68.89 -34.68
N GLY A 3 -17.20 68.47 -33.43
CA GLY A 3 -16.12 67.57 -33.02
C GLY A 3 -16.61 66.13 -33.12
N PHE A 4 -15.77 65.23 -33.62
CA PHE A 4 -15.60 63.81 -33.25
C PHE A 4 -14.81 63.08 -34.35
N ARG A 5 -14.07 62.04 -33.95
CA ARG A 5 -13.34 61.04 -34.75
C ARG A 5 -11.86 61.36 -35.06
N LEU A 6 -10.98 60.94 -34.14
CA LEU A 6 -9.92 59.95 -34.47
C LEU A 6 -9.16 59.41 -33.24
N LYS A 7 -9.81 59.24 -32.07
CA LYS A 7 -9.17 58.62 -30.88
C LYS A 7 -9.93 57.42 -30.29
N CYS A 8 -11.10 57.03 -30.82
CA CYS A 8 -11.89 55.93 -30.27
C CYS A 8 -11.58 54.53 -30.81
N PHE A 9 -10.84 54.36 -31.91
CA PHE A 9 -10.58 53.01 -32.44
C PHE A 9 -9.41 52.28 -31.75
N GLY A 10 -8.42 53.02 -31.23
CA GLY A 10 -7.30 52.41 -30.50
C GLY A 10 -7.67 51.91 -29.11
N LEU A 11 -8.57 52.62 -28.40
CA LEU A 11 -9.00 52.22 -27.06
C LEU A 11 -10.02 51.08 -27.07
N LEU A 12 -10.87 50.97 -28.10
CA LEU A 12 -11.84 49.87 -28.19
C LEU A 12 -11.16 48.53 -28.47
N LEU A 13 -10.08 48.51 -29.26
CA LEU A 13 -9.34 47.28 -29.55
C LEU A 13 -8.56 46.77 -28.33
N LEU A 14 -8.06 47.68 -27.48
CA LEU A 14 -7.40 47.32 -26.22
C LEU A 14 -8.39 46.82 -25.15
N LEU A 15 -9.61 47.36 -25.11
CA LEU A 15 -10.67 46.87 -24.23
C LEU A 15 -11.24 45.51 -24.67
N VAL A 16 -11.32 45.23 -25.97
CA VAL A 16 -11.74 43.89 -26.46
C VAL A 16 -10.66 42.83 -26.21
N LEU A 17 -9.38 43.18 -26.27
CA LEU A 17 -8.28 42.26 -25.90
C LEU A 17 -8.14 42.04 -24.38
N LEU A 18 -8.55 43.02 -23.56
CA LEU A 18 -8.63 42.89 -22.10
C LEU A 18 -9.90 42.16 -21.62
N VAL A 19 -10.95 42.08 -22.45
CA VAL A 19 -12.19 41.33 -22.12
C VAL A 19 -12.16 39.89 -22.68
N CYS A 20 -11.35 39.60 -23.70
CA CYS A 20 -11.18 38.25 -24.25
C CYS A 20 -9.95 37.47 -23.73
N SER A 21 -9.32 37.93 -22.64
CA SER A 21 -8.25 37.19 -21.94
C SER A 21 -8.70 36.63 -20.58
N SER A 22 -9.98 36.28 -20.46
CA SER A 22 -10.43 35.26 -19.50
C SER A 22 -10.15 33.88 -20.08
N LEU A 23 -8.85 33.54 -20.21
CA LEU A 23 -8.47 32.14 -20.12
C LEU A 23 -8.79 31.73 -18.69
N ASP A 24 -9.92 31.05 -18.52
CA ASP A 24 -10.25 30.32 -17.30
C ASP A 24 -9.21 29.20 -17.12
N GLY A 25 -8.03 29.57 -16.64
CA GLY A 25 -7.13 28.66 -15.95
C GLY A 25 -7.77 28.32 -14.62
N CYS A 26 -8.59 27.27 -14.61
CA CYS A 26 -9.32 26.85 -13.44
C CYS A 26 -8.35 26.15 -12.45
N GLU A 27 -8.15 26.79 -11.31
CA GLU A 27 -7.34 26.29 -10.20
C GLU A 27 -8.05 25.08 -9.55
N GLY A 28 -7.71 23.86 -9.98
CA GLY A 28 -8.17 22.59 -9.38
C GLY A 28 -7.86 22.43 -7.87
N ARG A 29 -7.16 23.38 -7.26
CA ARG A 29 -6.74 23.38 -5.85
C ARG A 29 -7.68 24.06 -4.86
N LYS A 30 -8.73 24.78 -5.29
CA LYS A 30 -9.58 25.53 -4.34
C LYS A 30 -10.58 24.64 -3.57
N GLY A 31 -10.07 23.80 -2.67
CA GLY A 31 -10.77 23.36 -1.46
C GLY A 31 -10.30 24.20 -0.27
N LYS A 32 -10.94 25.35 -0.01
CA LYS A 32 -10.50 26.28 1.05
C LYS A 32 -10.69 25.69 2.46
N HIS A 33 -9.58 25.54 3.19
CA HIS A 33 -9.55 25.34 4.63
C HIS A 33 -10.14 26.52 5.41
N TRP A 34 -11.03 26.23 6.36
CA TRP A 34 -11.30 27.10 7.51
C TRP A 34 -11.43 26.25 8.78
N ARG A 35 -10.43 26.37 9.67
CA ARG A 35 -10.51 25.92 11.07
C ARG A 35 -11.24 26.99 11.88
N ARG A 36 -12.29 26.63 12.62
CA ARG A 36 -12.61 27.32 13.89
C ARG A 36 -13.33 26.39 14.88
N LYS A 37 -12.94 26.56 16.15
CA LYS A 37 -13.18 25.73 17.35
C LYS A 37 -14.65 25.76 17.85
N SER A 38 -15.16 24.57 18.23
CA SER A 38 -16.03 24.10 19.36
C SER A 38 -17.13 25.02 19.97
N PRO A 39 -18.15 24.54 20.75
CA PRO A 39 -18.27 23.24 21.45
C PRO A 39 -19.66 22.53 21.52
N SER A 40 -19.61 21.25 21.91
CA SER A 40 -20.55 20.40 22.68
C SER A 40 -22.08 20.63 22.63
N SER A 41 -22.84 19.55 22.42
CA SER A 41 -23.82 19.07 23.41
C SER A 41 -24.23 17.62 23.19
N SER A 42 -24.36 16.93 24.31
CA SER A 42 -24.83 15.56 24.55
C SER A 42 -26.26 15.32 24.08
N LEU A 43 -26.62 14.05 23.79
CA LEU A 43 -27.72 13.35 24.48
C LEU A 43 -27.78 11.86 24.11
N ALA A 44 -27.93 11.05 25.17
CA ALA A 44 -28.04 9.61 25.16
C ALA A 44 -29.49 9.14 24.88
N ARG A 45 -29.64 7.94 24.28
CA ARG A 45 -30.66 6.91 24.56
C ARG A 45 -30.60 5.83 23.48
N LYS A 46 -30.95 4.56 23.68
CA LYS A 46 -31.03 3.62 24.82
C LYS A 46 -31.39 2.28 24.16
N LYS A 47 -30.63 1.24 24.51
CA LYS A 47 -30.88 -0.17 24.14
C LYS A 47 -32.28 -0.62 24.55
N THR A 48 -32.90 -1.47 23.72
CA THR A 48 -33.80 -2.54 24.18
C THR A 48 -33.55 -3.82 23.39
N ARG A 49 -33.18 -4.87 24.14
CA ARG A 49 -33.19 -6.29 23.74
C ARG A 49 -34.63 -6.82 23.91
N GLY A 50 -35.04 -7.72 23.03
CA GLY A 50 -36.18 -8.61 23.21
C GLY A 50 -35.88 -9.96 22.57
N LYS A 51 -36.05 -11.05 23.35
CA LYS A 51 -35.71 -12.45 23.05
C LYS A 51 -36.93 -13.23 22.51
N SER A 52 -36.62 -14.38 21.90
CA SER A 52 -37.24 -15.71 22.00
C SER A 52 -38.45 -16.14 21.15
N GLY A 53 -38.35 -17.41 20.72
CA GLY A 53 -39.36 -18.32 20.14
C GLY A 53 -38.82 -18.97 18.86
N GLY A 54 -38.23 -20.17 18.84
CA GLY A 54 -38.86 -21.50 19.01
C GLY A 54 -39.75 -21.80 17.79
N GLY A 55 -39.59 -22.81 16.94
CA GLY A 55 -38.81 -24.04 16.86
C GLY A 55 -39.65 -25.00 16.00
N HIS A 56 -39.08 -25.79 15.08
CA HIS A 56 -39.74 -27.01 14.56
C HIS A 56 -38.72 -27.99 13.94
N ASN A 57 -38.81 -29.21 14.46
CA ASN A 57 -38.22 -30.46 13.96
C ASN A 57 -38.88 -30.89 12.64
N HIS A 58 -38.12 -31.57 11.78
CA HIS A 58 -38.55 -32.82 11.15
C HIS A 58 -37.31 -33.62 10.72
N GLY A 59 -37.29 -34.90 11.09
CA GLY A 59 -36.24 -35.85 10.78
C GLY A 59 -36.56 -36.79 9.63
N GLY A 60 -35.62 -37.70 9.40
CA GLY A 60 -35.63 -38.80 8.43
C GLY A 60 -34.29 -38.81 7.68
N GLY A 61 -33.43 -39.82 7.69
CA GLY A 61 -33.57 -41.24 8.06
C GLY A 61 -33.14 -42.11 6.87
N GLY A 62 -32.09 -42.92 7.05
CA GLY A 62 -31.66 -44.00 6.14
C GLY A 62 -30.66 -43.57 5.04
N GLY A 63 -29.60 -44.30 4.72
CA GLY A 63 -29.26 -45.68 5.04
C GLY A 63 -27.82 -46.00 4.59
N SER A 64 -27.24 -46.96 5.30
CA SER A 64 -25.91 -47.54 5.15
C SER A 64 -25.85 -48.55 3.98
N GLY A 65 -24.78 -48.49 3.19
CA GLY A 65 -24.41 -49.52 2.20
C GLY A 65 -22.92 -49.83 2.30
N GLY A 66 -22.58 -50.95 2.92
CA GLY A 66 -21.23 -51.49 2.97
C GLY A 66 -20.92 -52.32 1.73
N HIS A 67 -19.69 -52.18 1.22
CA HIS A 67 -19.10 -53.11 0.27
C HIS A 67 -17.77 -53.62 0.82
N THR A 68 -17.73 -54.93 1.01
CA THR A 68 -16.61 -55.75 1.46
C THR A 68 -15.67 -56.08 0.31
N SER A 69 -14.37 -55.85 0.49
CA SER A 69 -13.29 -56.22 -0.43
C SER A 69 -12.94 -57.72 -0.32
N PRO A 70 -12.46 -58.38 -1.40
CA PRO A 70 -11.93 -59.75 -1.34
C PRO A 70 -10.45 -59.79 -0.89
N PRO A 71 -9.94 -60.97 -0.49
CA PRO A 71 -8.65 -61.13 0.22
C PRO A 71 -7.42 -61.09 -0.73
N PRO A 72 -6.21 -60.84 -0.20
CA PRO A 72 -5.00 -60.74 -1.01
C PRO A 72 -4.39 -62.13 -1.29
N SER A 73 -3.87 -62.31 -2.51
CA SER A 73 -3.04 -63.45 -2.87
C SER A 73 -1.57 -63.19 -2.52
N SER A 74 -0.96 -64.17 -1.86
CA SER A 74 0.46 -64.25 -1.51
C SER A 74 1.27 -64.87 -2.65
N ASN A 75 2.26 -64.14 -3.17
CA ASN A 75 3.59 -64.62 -3.59
C ASN A 75 4.25 -63.62 -4.56
N GLN A 76 5.08 -62.71 -4.03
CA GLN A 76 6.22 -62.17 -4.78
C GLN A 76 7.40 -62.03 -3.82
N SER A 77 8.52 -62.64 -4.21
CA SER A 77 9.82 -62.54 -3.54
C SER A 77 10.29 -61.07 -3.49
N PRO A 78 11.01 -60.64 -2.44
CA PRO A 78 11.44 -59.25 -2.33
C PRO A 78 12.50 -58.93 -3.39
N CYS A 79 12.20 -57.95 -4.24
CA CYS A 79 13.23 -57.23 -4.98
C CYS A 79 14.14 -56.50 -3.97
N PRO A 80 15.46 -56.39 -4.22
CA PRO A 80 16.32 -55.59 -3.37
C PRO A 80 15.84 -54.15 -3.44
N VAL A 81 15.39 -53.61 -2.31
CA VAL A 81 15.17 -52.18 -2.14
C VAL A 81 16.53 -51.53 -2.24
N THR A 82 16.88 -51.05 -3.43
CA THR A 82 17.94 -50.08 -3.61
C THR A 82 17.54 -48.87 -2.78
N GLY A 83 18.36 -48.58 -1.77
CA GLY A 83 18.11 -47.50 -0.82
C GLY A 83 17.71 -46.23 -1.55
N SER A 84 16.58 -45.66 -1.13
CA SER A 84 16.26 -44.27 -1.43
C SER A 84 17.50 -43.44 -1.07
N PRO A 85 18.02 -42.60 -1.99
CA PRO A 85 19.13 -41.74 -1.63
C PRO A 85 18.64 -40.89 -0.46
N ASN A 86 19.38 -40.97 0.66
CA ASN A 86 19.17 -40.23 1.90
C ASN A 86 18.24 -39.04 1.72
N ALA A 87 17.05 -39.08 2.34
CA ALA A 87 16.38 -37.85 2.69
C ALA A 87 17.39 -37.05 3.52
N THR A 88 18.07 -36.12 2.87
CA THR A 88 19.03 -35.22 3.49
C THR A 88 18.28 -34.59 4.65
N LYS A 89 18.77 -34.80 5.88
CA LYS A 89 18.19 -34.12 7.05
C LYS A 89 18.05 -32.64 6.69
N PRO A 90 16.89 -32.01 6.96
CA PRO A 90 16.72 -30.60 6.67
C PRO A 90 17.84 -29.84 7.38
N ALA A 91 18.58 -29.03 6.61
CA ALA A 91 19.70 -28.26 7.13
C ALA A 91 19.16 -27.08 7.93
N ILE A 92 19.04 -27.27 9.24
CA ILE A 92 18.47 -26.31 10.19
C ILE A 92 19.62 -25.57 10.87
N PHE A 93 19.49 -24.25 10.95
CA PHE A 93 20.44 -23.32 11.55
C PHE A 93 19.68 -22.47 12.56
N ASP A 94 19.62 -22.90 13.81
CA ASP A 94 18.97 -22.17 14.91
C ASP A 94 19.90 -21.06 15.39
N VAL A 95 19.40 -19.81 15.48
CA VAL A 95 20.22 -18.66 15.93
C VAL A 95 20.81 -18.86 17.34
N LEU A 96 20.19 -19.69 18.19
CA LEU A 96 20.71 -20.04 19.51
C LEU A 96 22.02 -20.86 19.42
N ASP A 97 22.14 -21.73 18.42
CA ASP A 97 23.37 -22.52 18.18
C ASP A 97 24.55 -21.64 17.74
N PHE A 98 24.25 -20.41 17.29
CA PHE A 98 25.22 -19.39 16.91
C PHE A 98 25.44 -18.33 17.99
N GLY A 99 24.92 -18.57 19.20
CA GLY A 99 25.22 -17.78 20.39
C GLY A 99 24.21 -16.69 20.75
N ALA A 100 23.08 -16.60 20.04
CA ALA A 100 22.01 -15.68 20.40
C ALA A 100 21.49 -15.97 21.82
N LYS A 101 21.14 -14.92 22.57
CA LYS A 101 20.58 -15.03 23.92
C LYS A 101 19.07 -15.05 23.91
N GLY A 102 18.43 -14.24 23.07
CA GLY A 102 16.98 -14.21 22.97
C GLY A 102 16.27 -13.71 24.24
N ASP A 103 16.92 -12.83 25.01
CA ASP A 103 16.43 -12.25 26.27
C ASP A 103 15.82 -10.84 26.12
N GLY A 104 15.72 -10.33 24.90
CA GLY A 104 15.18 -9.02 24.53
C GLY A 104 16.11 -7.84 24.82
N VAL A 105 17.31 -8.08 25.36
CA VAL A 105 18.22 -7.03 25.85
C VAL A 105 19.63 -7.19 25.33
N THR A 106 20.13 -8.41 25.23
CA THR A 106 21.45 -8.71 24.68
C THR A 106 21.42 -8.54 23.16
N GLU A 107 22.41 -7.84 22.63
CA GLU A 107 22.57 -7.62 21.18
C GLU A 107 22.90 -8.96 20.49
N ASP A 108 21.98 -9.45 19.65
CA ASP A 108 22.01 -10.77 19.04
C ASP A 108 22.35 -10.74 17.53
N THR A 109 22.60 -9.56 16.93
CA THR A 109 22.86 -9.42 15.47
C THR A 109 23.94 -10.38 14.99
N LYS A 110 25.03 -10.53 15.74
CA LYS A 110 26.15 -11.35 15.32
C LYS A 110 25.76 -12.83 15.15
N ALA A 111 24.92 -13.35 16.04
CA ALA A 111 24.44 -14.72 15.95
C ALA A 111 23.55 -14.94 14.70
N PHE A 112 22.72 -13.94 14.35
CA PHE A 112 21.92 -13.97 13.12
C PHE A 112 22.78 -13.92 11.86
N GLU A 113 23.83 -13.09 11.83
CA GLU A 113 24.79 -13.05 10.73
C GLU A 113 25.47 -14.40 10.52
N ASP A 114 25.93 -15.03 11.61
CA ASP A 114 26.68 -16.28 11.55
C ASP A 114 25.77 -17.46 11.16
N ALA A 115 24.54 -17.51 11.70
CA ALA A 115 23.52 -18.49 11.30
C ALA A 115 23.18 -18.36 9.81
N TRP A 116 22.98 -17.13 9.32
CA TRP A 116 22.71 -16.87 7.90
C TRP A 116 23.89 -17.27 7.02
N ALA A 117 25.12 -16.92 7.39
CA ALA A 117 26.32 -17.25 6.64
C ALA A 117 26.54 -18.77 6.51
N ALA A 118 26.13 -19.54 7.52
CA ALA A 118 26.13 -21.00 7.47
C ALA A 118 25.01 -21.54 6.57
N ALA A 119 23.78 -21.07 6.76
CA ALA A 119 22.61 -21.48 5.97
C ALA A 119 22.74 -21.16 4.48
N CYS A 120 23.32 -20.01 4.14
CA CYS A 120 23.56 -19.52 2.79
C CYS A 120 24.34 -20.51 1.91
N LYS A 121 25.16 -21.38 2.51
CA LYS A 121 25.98 -22.36 1.79
C LYS A 121 25.22 -23.63 1.40
N VAL A 122 23.99 -23.79 1.87
CA VAL A 122 23.21 -25.02 1.73
C VAL A 122 21.87 -24.71 1.07
N GLU A 123 21.57 -25.46 0.00
CA GLU A 123 20.28 -25.33 -0.70
C GLU A 123 19.12 -25.76 0.19
N ALA A 124 18.01 -25.03 0.11
CA ALA A 124 16.80 -25.29 0.89
C ALA A 124 17.04 -25.39 2.41
N SER A 125 18.04 -24.64 2.91
CA SER A 125 18.32 -24.53 4.34
C SER A 125 17.23 -23.75 5.06
N THR A 126 17.14 -23.94 6.38
CA THR A 126 16.22 -23.21 7.24
C THR A 126 17.01 -22.49 8.34
N VAL A 127 16.92 -21.16 8.39
CA VAL A 127 17.33 -20.37 9.57
C VAL A 127 16.13 -20.30 10.52
N VAL A 128 16.33 -20.64 11.79
CA VAL A 128 15.25 -20.69 12.79
C VAL A 128 15.45 -19.59 13.83
N VAL A 129 14.40 -18.79 14.02
CA VAL A 129 14.23 -17.84 15.12
C VAL A 129 13.15 -18.43 16.05
N PRO A 130 13.53 -19.13 17.11
CA PRO A 130 12.64 -19.98 17.88
C PRO A 130 11.58 -19.20 18.66
N ALA A 131 10.42 -19.83 18.86
CA ALA A 131 9.34 -19.30 19.71
C ALA A 131 9.81 -19.09 21.15
N GLU A 132 9.09 -18.25 21.91
CA GLU A 132 9.36 -17.92 23.32
C GLU A 132 10.60 -17.03 23.58
N TYR A 133 11.41 -16.75 22.57
CA TYR A 133 12.56 -15.87 22.66
C TYR A 133 12.30 -14.49 22.03
N GLU A 134 12.98 -13.49 22.57
CA GLU A 134 12.99 -12.10 22.08
C GLU A 134 14.41 -11.71 21.71
N PHE A 135 14.70 -11.41 20.45
CA PHE A 135 16.06 -11.13 19.97
C PHE A 135 16.20 -9.63 19.69
N LEU A 136 17.06 -8.94 20.43
CA LEU A 136 17.43 -7.57 20.10
C LEU A 136 18.42 -7.63 18.93
N VAL A 137 17.97 -7.23 17.75
CA VAL A 137 18.76 -7.29 16.52
C VAL A 137 18.89 -5.90 15.93
N GLY A 138 20.11 -5.41 15.81
CA GLY A 138 20.45 -4.20 15.10
C GLY A 138 20.22 -4.29 13.60
N PRO A 139 20.60 -3.25 12.84
CA PRO A 139 20.44 -3.27 11.40
C PRO A 139 21.27 -4.37 10.75
N ILE A 140 20.60 -5.29 10.06
CA ILE A 140 21.20 -6.46 9.41
C ILE A 140 20.80 -6.61 7.93
N SER A 141 21.75 -7.02 7.10
CA SER A 141 21.53 -7.36 5.69
C SER A 141 21.90 -8.82 5.41
N PHE A 142 20.89 -9.62 5.08
CA PHE A 142 21.00 -10.99 4.64
C PHE A 142 21.25 -11.03 3.13
N SER A 143 22.53 -11.00 2.76
CA SER A 143 22.99 -10.90 1.37
C SER A 143 22.97 -12.27 0.66
N GLY A 144 22.33 -12.31 -0.50
CA GLY A 144 22.07 -13.50 -1.32
C GLY A 144 22.90 -13.77 -2.59
N PRO A 145 23.77 -12.89 -3.13
CA PRO A 145 24.42 -13.12 -4.43
C PRO A 145 25.19 -14.45 -4.55
N TYR A 146 25.65 -14.98 -3.41
CA TYR A 146 26.43 -16.23 -3.33
C TYR A 146 25.71 -17.33 -2.57
N CYS A 147 24.43 -17.12 -2.20
CA CYS A 147 23.67 -18.12 -1.48
C CYS A 147 23.07 -19.17 -2.42
N GLN A 148 22.97 -20.39 -1.89
CA GLN A 148 22.15 -21.43 -2.47
C GLN A 148 20.66 -21.02 -2.39
N PRO A 149 19.83 -21.49 -3.33
CA PRO A 149 18.45 -21.04 -3.43
C PRO A 149 17.53 -21.69 -2.38
N ASN A 150 16.29 -21.18 -2.33
CA ASN A 150 15.16 -21.74 -1.58
C ASN A 150 15.34 -21.73 -0.05
N ILE A 151 16.11 -20.78 0.48
CA ILE A 151 16.29 -20.63 1.93
C ILE A 151 14.95 -20.30 2.59
N VAL A 152 14.69 -20.92 3.74
CA VAL A 152 13.56 -20.63 4.61
C VAL A 152 14.07 -19.86 5.82
N PHE A 153 13.46 -18.72 6.12
CA PHE A 153 13.63 -18.02 7.38
C PHE A 153 12.38 -18.27 8.23
N GLN A 154 12.51 -19.19 9.18
CA GLN A 154 11.45 -19.58 10.11
C GLN A 154 11.45 -18.63 11.30
N LEU A 155 10.51 -17.68 11.31
CA LEU A 155 10.32 -16.69 12.37
C LEU A 155 9.15 -17.10 13.27
N ASP A 156 9.44 -17.69 14.43
CA ASP A 156 8.45 -18.04 15.45
C ASP A 156 8.60 -17.23 16.74
N GLY A 157 9.80 -16.71 17.02
CA GLY A 157 10.06 -15.77 18.11
C GLY A 157 9.76 -14.31 17.76
N MET A 158 10.29 -13.40 18.58
CA MET A 158 10.22 -11.97 18.33
C MET A 158 11.60 -11.40 17.97
N ILE A 159 11.68 -10.59 16.93
CA ILE A 159 12.86 -9.76 16.64
C ILE A 159 12.50 -8.32 17.00
N ILE A 160 13.33 -7.66 17.81
CA ILE A 160 13.09 -6.34 18.39
C ILE A 160 14.15 -5.36 17.90
N ALA A 161 13.72 -4.17 17.47
CA ALA A 161 14.62 -3.12 17.00
C ALA A 161 15.32 -2.38 18.15
N PRO A 162 16.59 -2.00 17.99
CA PRO A 162 17.24 -1.06 18.91
C PRO A 162 16.66 0.35 18.75
N THR A 163 16.57 1.07 19.87
CA THR A 163 16.01 2.43 19.90
C THR A 163 17.06 3.55 20.03
N ASP A 164 18.35 3.24 20.26
CA ASP A 164 19.41 4.25 20.30
C ASP A 164 19.88 4.58 18.88
N ALA A 165 19.99 5.86 18.54
CA ALA A 165 20.46 6.33 17.24
C ALA A 165 21.88 5.83 16.90
N LYS A 166 22.71 5.53 17.90
CA LYS A 166 24.08 5.01 17.71
C LYS A 166 24.12 3.62 17.10
N ASP A 167 23.05 2.85 17.26
CA ASP A 167 22.93 1.50 16.70
C ASP A 167 22.64 1.53 15.20
N TRP A 168 22.35 2.71 14.65
CA TRP A 168 21.99 2.91 13.25
C TRP A 168 23.09 3.64 12.50
N SER A 169 23.58 3.01 11.43
CA SER A 169 24.50 3.68 10.50
C SER A 169 23.82 4.89 9.84
N VAL A 170 24.57 5.99 9.70
CA VAL A 170 24.07 7.21 9.05
C VAL A 170 23.62 6.88 7.62
N GLY A 171 22.38 7.21 7.29
CA GLY A 171 21.84 7.01 5.94
C GLY A 171 21.20 5.66 5.67
N LEU A 172 21.14 4.76 6.66
CA LEU A 172 20.53 3.45 6.46
C LEU A 172 18.99 3.56 6.37
N LEU A 173 18.42 3.03 5.29
CA LEU A 173 16.98 3.15 4.98
C LEU A 173 16.17 1.90 5.35
N TRP A 174 16.80 0.90 5.96
CA TRP A 174 16.20 -0.37 6.33
C TRP A 174 16.71 -0.81 7.70
N TRP A 175 15.97 -1.71 8.34
CA TRP A 175 16.37 -2.41 9.56
C TRP A 175 16.78 -3.86 9.26
N ILE A 176 15.89 -4.64 8.66
CA ILE A 176 16.18 -6.01 8.22
C ILE A 176 16.07 -6.03 6.70
N GLU A 177 17.16 -6.36 6.01
CA GLU A 177 17.18 -6.45 4.55
C GLU A 177 17.49 -7.88 4.08
N PHE A 178 16.72 -8.37 3.11
CA PHE A 178 16.98 -9.59 2.34
C PHE A 178 17.28 -9.20 0.89
N THR A 179 18.54 -9.31 0.48
CA THR A 179 19.00 -8.71 -0.78
C THR A 179 19.56 -9.73 -1.75
N LYS A 180 19.12 -9.68 -3.02
CA LYS A 180 19.61 -10.47 -4.15
C LYS A 180 19.51 -11.99 -3.93
N LEU A 181 18.38 -12.44 -3.39
CA LEU A 181 18.09 -13.86 -3.15
C LEU A 181 17.32 -14.51 -4.30
N ARG A 182 17.45 -15.84 -4.42
CA ARG A 182 16.72 -16.67 -5.38
C ARG A 182 15.95 -17.74 -4.62
N GLY A 183 14.63 -17.57 -4.50
CA GLY A 183 13.82 -18.44 -3.64
C GLY A 183 14.11 -18.14 -2.17
N ILE A 184 13.29 -17.29 -1.54
CA ILE A 184 13.35 -17.03 -0.11
C ILE A 184 11.93 -17.07 0.45
N THR A 185 11.74 -17.82 1.53
CA THR A 185 10.47 -17.90 2.24
C THR A 185 10.65 -17.43 3.67
N ILE A 186 10.02 -16.31 4.03
CA ILE A 186 9.85 -15.91 5.43
C ILE A 186 8.51 -16.44 5.89
N ARG A 187 8.51 -17.28 6.93
CA ARG A 187 7.28 -17.89 7.45
C ARG A 187 7.36 -18.09 8.96
N GLY A 188 6.22 -18.36 9.57
CA GLY A 188 6.11 -18.71 10.99
C GLY A 188 4.98 -17.95 11.65
N SER A 189 5.01 -17.89 12.98
CA SER A 189 4.02 -17.19 13.80
C SER A 189 4.59 -16.02 14.60
N GLY A 190 5.87 -15.74 14.41
CA GLY A 190 6.63 -14.74 15.15
C GLY A 190 6.38 -13.30 14.72
N THR A 191 7.06 -12.39 15.39
CA THR A 191 6.82 -10.94 15.30
C THR A 191 8.10 -10.17 14.99
N ILE A 192 8.01 -9.19 14.10
CA ILE A 192 9.01 -8.12 13.91
C ILE A 192 8.48 -6.87 14.61
N GLU A 193 9.09 -6.48 15.72
CA GLU A 193 8.73 -5.34 16.57
C GLU A 193 9.70 -4.17 16.34
N GLY A 194 9.26 -3.17 15.56
CA GLY A 194 10.09 -2.06 15.12
C GLY A 194 10.30 -0.92 16.12
N ARG A 195 9.57 -0.92 17.25
CA ARG A 195 9.59 0.11 18.32
C ARG A 195 9.47 1.55 17.80
N GLY A 196 8.73 1.72 16.70
CA GLY A 196 8.64 2.91 15.86
C GLY A 196 8.30 4.22 16.57
N SER A 197 7.68 4.16 17.75
CA SER A 197 7.30 5.32 18.56
C SER A 197 8.42 6.34 18.77
N VAL A 198 9.67 5.90 18.93
CA VAL A 198 10.81 6.82 19.13
C VAL A 198 11.18 7.60 17.86
N TRP A 199 10.74 7.14 16.67
CA TRP A 199 10.90 7.83 15.39
C TRP A 199 9.68 8.68 15.00
N TRP A 200 8.53 8.50 15.66
CA TRP A 200 7.29 9.20 15.32
C TRP A 200 7.16 10.56 16.01
N THR A 201 7.90 10.79 17.10
CA THR A 201 7.92 12.07 17.81
C THR A 201 8.57 13.15 16.93
N ASN A 202 7.75 14.03 16.37
CA ASN A 202 8.19 15.20 15.63
C ASN A 202 8.90 16.18 16.57
N THR A 203 10.23 16.24 16.52
CA THR A 203 11.01 17.37 17.08
C THR A 203 10.92 18.63 16.22
N LYS A 204 10.24 18.60 15.07
CA LYS A 204 10.18 19.74 14.14
C LYS A 204 9.16 20.83 14.48
N SER A 205 8.35 20.69 15.53
CA SER A 205 7.34 21.70 15.90
C SER A 205 7.74 22.66 17.03
N ASP A 206 8.81 22.42 17.78
CA ASP A 206 9.16 23.24 18.96
C ASP A 206 10.67 23.47 19.19
N VAL A 207 11.48 23.57 18.13
CA VAL A 207 12.92 23.85 18.29
C VAL A 207 13.27 25.18 17.64
N ASP A 208 13.43 26.18 18.49
CA ASP A 208 14.18 27.41 18.22
C ASP A 208 15.53 27.07 17.54
N PRO A 209 16.03 27.87 16.58
CA PRO A 209 17.21 27.51 15.76
C PRO A 209 18.57 27.44 16.50
N ILE A 210 18.61 27.33 17.83
CA ILE A 210 19.81 27.62 18.63
C ILE A 210 20.44 26.37 19.30
N ASN A 211 19.80 25.19 19.30
CA ASN A 211 20.41 23.98 19.89
C ASN A 211 20.58 22.83 18.87
N ASP A 212 21.66 22.93 18.10
CA ASP A 212 22.11 22.00 17.05
C ASP A 212 22.60 20.62 17.57
N GLU A 213 22.63 20.41 18.90
CA GLU A 213 23.06 19.12 19.49
C GLU A 213 21.93 18.10 19.68
N LEU A 214 20.66 18.52 19.72
CA LEU A 214 19.53 17.61 19.95
C LEU A 214 18.89 17.14 18.63
N SER A 215 18.97 17.96 17.57
CA SER A 215 18.61 17.63 16.19
C SER A 215 19.48 16.53 15.55
N LEU A 216 20.62 16.23 16.17
CA LEU A 216 21.52 15.13 15.80
C LEU A 216 21.16 13.78 16.45
N ARG A 217 20.26 13.75 17.44
CA ARG A 217 19.98 12.54 18.25
C ARG A 217 18.78 11.72 17.79
N THR A 218 17.89 12.27 16.97
CA THR A 218 16.87 11.48 16.26
C THR A 218 17.41 11.16 14.87
N PRO A 219 17.42 9.89 14.43
CA PRO A 219 17.73 9.58 13.04
C PRO A 219 16.80 10.41 12.15
N GLN A 220 17.33 11.39 11.42
CA GLN A 220 16.51 12.18 10.48
C GLN A 220 15.87 11.28 9.41
N MET A 221 16.43 10.08 9.23
CA MET A 221 15.93 9.02 8.36
C MET A 221 15.30 7.91 9.21
N LYS A 222 14.08 7.54 8.84
CA LYS A 222 13.32 6.46 9.48
C LYS A 222 13.51 5.18 8.68
N PRO A 223 14.04 4.10 9.25
CA PRO A 223 14.27 2.87 8.52
C PRO A 223 12.96 2.12 8.25
N THR A 224 12.88 1.47 7.10
CA THR A 224 11.85 0.44 6.84
C THR A 224 12.15 -0.80 7.68
N ALA A 225 11.16 -1.40 8.33
CA ALA A 225 11.37 -2.57 9.21
C ALA A 225 11.91 -3.79 8.42
N LEU A 226 11.18 -4.24 7.39
CA LEU A 226 11.59 -5.37 6.57
C LEU A 226 11.65 -4.96 5.09
N ARG A 227 12.81 -5.17 4.45
CA ARG A 227 13.03 -4.83 3.04
C ARG A 227 13.55 -6.04 2.25
N PHE A 228 12.98 -6.24 1.07
CA PHE A 228 13.55 -7.08 0.02
C PHE A 228 14.08 -6.20 -1.11
N TYR A 229 15.29 -6.50 -1.57
CA TYR A 229 15.92 -5.78 -2.67
C TYR A 229 16.50 -6.74 -3.72
N GLY A 230 16.11 -6.63 -4.98
CA GLY A 230 16.74 -7.41 -6.05
C GLY A 230 16.49 -8.92 -5.98
N SER A 231 15.45 -9.36 -5.26
CA SER A 231 15.20 -10.78 -4.97
C SER A 231 14.12 -11.36 -5.89
N TYR A 232 14.26 -12.64 -6.23
CA TYR A 232 13.34 -13.39 -7.09
C TYR A 232 12.70 -14.55 -6.33
N ASN A 233 11.41 -14.80 -6.57
CA ASN A 233 10.62 -15.84 -5.93
C ASN A 233 10.61 -15.67 -4.39
N VAL A 234 9.98 -14.59 -3.95
CA VAL A 234 9.93 -14.20 -2.53
C VAL A 234 8.56 -14.56 -1.96
N THR A 235 8.54 -15.29 -0.85
CA THR A 235 7.31 -15.56 -0.09
C THR A 235 7.42 -14.99 1.32
N VAL A 236 6.40 -14.25 1.77
CA VAL A 236 6.27 -13.78 3.16
C VAL A 236 4.91 -14.20 3.69
N THR A 237 4.87 -14.98 4.77
CA THR A 237 3.60 -15.50 5.30
C THR A 237 3.55 -15.72 6.80
N GLY A 238 2.37 -15.61 7.41
CA GLY A 238 2.10 -16.00 8.80
C GLY A 238 2.60 -15.04 9.88
N ILE A 239 3.64 -14.26 9.57
CA ILE A 239 4.29 -13.38 10.55
C ILE A 239 3.49 -12.11 10.84
N THR A 240 3.80 -11.49 11.98
CA THR A 240 3.33 -10.14 12.33
C THR A 240 4.48 -9.13 12.17
N ILE A 241 4.22 -7.98 11.56
CA ILE A 241 5.16 -6.85 11.50
C ILE A 241 4.47 -5.66 12.16
N GLN A 242 5.03 -5.14 13.24
CA GLN A 242 4.39 -4.09 14.02
C GLN A 242 5.31 -2.95 14.39
N ASN A 243 4.69 -1.79 14.63
CA ASN A 243 5.36 -0.58 15.09
C ASN A 243 6.59 -0.22 14.24
N SER A 244 6.49 -0.27 12.92
CA SER A 244 7.62 0.09 12.06
C SER A 244 7.97 1.59 12.19
N PRO A 245 9.25 1.98 12.23
CA PRO A 245 9.65 3.38 12.18
C PRO A 245 9.14 4.11 10.92
N GLN A 246 9.10 3.41 9.80
CA GLN A 246 8.56 3.86 8.51
C GLN A 246 7.71 2.73 7.89
N CYS A 247 7.98 2.29 6.66
CA CYS A 247 7.25 1.20 6.01
C CYS A 247 7.47 -0.12 6.77
N HIS A 248 6.45 -0.96 6.88
CA HIS A 248 6.56 -2.27 7.54
C HIS A 248 7.27 -3.28 6.65
N LEU A 249 6.82 -3.41 5.40
CA LEU A 249 7.35 -4.35 4.43
C LEU A 249 7.57 -3.67 3.08
N LYS A 250 8.79 -3.68 2.56
CA LYS A 250 9.13 -3.09 1.26
C LYS A 250 9.71 -4.10 0.30
N PHE A 251 9.26 -4.05 -0.95
CA PHE A 251 9.87 -4.77 -2.07
C PHE A 251 10.37 -3.76 -3.09
N ASP A 252 11.64 -3.88 -3.44
CA ASP A 252 12.30 -3.00 -4.41
C ASP A 252 13.10 -3.85 -5.40
N ASN A 253 12.82 -3.69 -6.69
CA ASN A 253 13.44 -4.49 -7.75
C ASN A 253 13.26 -6.02 -7.55
N CYS A 254 12.05 -6.44 -7.15
CA CYS A 254 11.74 -7.85 -6.88
C CYS A 254 10.81 -8.45 -7.95
N GLU A 255 10.83 -9.78 -8.09
CA GLU A 255 9.99 -10.49 -9.07
C GLU A 255 9.45 -11.79 -8.48
N ALA A 256 8.23 -12.16 -8.87
CA ALA A 256 7.51 -13.31 -8.33
C ALA A 256 7.39 -13.22 -6.79
N VAL A 257 6.67 -12.19 -6.34
CA VAL A 257 6.48 -11.91 -4.91
C VAL A 257 5.12 -12.42 -4.46
N GLN A 258 5.08 -13.17 -3.36
CA GLN A 258 3.86 -13.61 -2.71
C GLN A 258 3.84 -13.17 -1.24
N VAL A 259 2.78 -12.48 -0.82
CA VAL A 259 2.56 -12.10 0.58
C VAL A 259 1.18 -12.52 1.02
N PHE A 260 1.09 -13.34 2.07
CA PHE A 260 -0.21 -13.82 2.54
C PHE A 260 -0.26 -14.24 4.00
N ASN A 261 -1.44 -14.12 4.63
CA ASN A 261 -1.62 -14.41 6.05
C ASN A 261 -0.66 -13.59 6.94
N VAL A 262 -0.27 -12.40 6.48
CA VAL A 262 0.57 -11.47 7.26
C VAL A 262 -0.36 -10.55 8.06
N THR A 263 0.11 -10.13 9.23
CA THR A 263 -0.55 -9.08 10.01
C THR A 263 0.37 -7.88 10.14
N ILE A 264 -0.12 -6.69 9.80
CA ILE A 264 0.61 -5.43 9.96
C ILE A 264 -0.14 -4.55 10.96
N THR A 265 0.56 -4.07 12.00
CA THR A 265 -0.06 -3.22 13.01
C THR A 265 0.80 -2.05 13.45
N SER A 266 0.23 -0.86 13.40
CA SER A 266 0.74 0.37 14.02
C SER A 266 -0.43 1.30 14.31
N PRO A 267 -0.29 2.23 15.28
CA PRO A 267 -1.32 3.24 15.54
C PRO A 267 -1.68 4.02 14.26
N GLY A 268 -2.95 4.32 14.01
CA GLY A 268 -3.35 5.12 12.85
C GLY A 268 -2.77 6.55 12.80
N SER A 269 -2.14 7.00 13.89
CA SER A 269 -1.42 8.26 13.98
C SER A 269 0.09 8.16 13.69
N SER A 270 0.62 6.97 13.39
CA SER A 270 2.05 6.78 13.10
C SER A 270 2.41 7.34 11.72
N PRO A 271 3.24 8.40 11.63
CA PRO A 271 3.48 9.08 10.37
C PRO A 271 4.34 8.24 9.41
N ASN A 272 3.90 8.14 8.15
CA ASN A 272 4.63 7.51 7.05
C ASN A 272 4.93 6.01 7.24
N THR A 273 4.03 5.32 7.94
CA THR A 273 4.17 3.89 8.18
C THR A 273 3.37 3.08 7.17
N ASP A 274 3.77 3.05 5.91
CA ASP A 274 3.11 2.20 4.90
C ASP A 274 3.09 0.73 5.38
N GLY A 275 2.04 -0.02 5.06
CA GLY A 275 2.01 -1.46 5.31
C GLY A 275 2.96 -2.19 4.36
N ILE A 276 2.53 -2.41 3.13
CA ILE A 276 3.35 -2.99 2.05
C ILE A 276 3.67 -1.93 1.01
N HIS A 277 4.96 -1.72 0.75
CA HIS A 277 5.47 -0.74 -0.20
C HIS A 277 6.13 -1.47 -1.39
N LEU A 278 5.57 -1.36 -2.58
CA LEU A 278 6.09 -1.95 -3.81
C LEU A 278 6.78 -0.90 -4.67
N GLN A 279 7.98 -1.19 -5.14
CA GLN A 279 8.73 -0.36 -6.07
C GLN A 279 9.50 -1.24 -7.06
N ASN A 280 9.54 -0.87 -8.34
CA ASN A 280 10.29 -1.60 -9.38
C ASN A 280 10.02 -3.12 -9.39
N SER A 281 8.84 -3.57 -8.98
CA SER A 281 8.58 -5.00 -8.71
C SER A 281 7.47 -5.55 -9.60
N ARG A 282 7.66 -6.76 -10.12
CA ARG A 282 6.71 -7.38 -11.06
C ARG A 282 6.24 -8.75 -10.60
N ASP A 283 5.06 -9.14 -11.07
CA ASP A 283 4.42 -10.41 -10.74
C ASP A 283 4.26 -10.57 -9.22
N VAL A 284 3.41 -9.71 -8.66
CA VAL A 284 3.19 -9.59 -7.22
C VAL A 284 1.79 -10.05 -6.85
N MET A 285 1.68 -10.90 -5.83
CA MET A 285 0.43 -11.42 -5.30
C MET A 285 0.36 -11.16 -3.79
N ILE A 286 -0.55 -10.27 -3.36
CA ILE A 286 -0.83 -9.99 -1.94
C ILE A 286 -2.24 -10.45 -1.61
N HIS A 287 -2.41 -11.34 -0.62
CA HIS A 287 -3.75 -11.75 -0.21
C HIS A 287 -3.92 -12.27 1.21
N HIS A 288 -5.16 -12.22 1.73
CA HIS A 288 -5.49 -12.73 3.07
C HIS A 288 -4.63 -12.06 4.15
N THR A 289 -4.56 -10.73 4.12
CA THR A 289 -3.68 -9.93 4.98
C THR A 289 -4.52 -8.90 5.74
N ASN A 290 -4.18 -8.66 7.01
CA ASN A 290 -4.79 -7.62 7.83
C ASN A 290 -3.78 -6.50 8.08
N MET A 291 -4.18 -5.25 7.86
CA MET A 291 -3.28 -4.08 7.95
C MET A 291 -3.95 -2.94 8.70
N SER A 292 -3.28 -2.50 9.76
CA SER A 292 -3.56 -1.24 10.44
C SER A 292 -2.27 -0.43 10.53
N CYS A 293 -2.28 0.80 10.01
CA CYS A 293 -1.10 1.65 10.02
C CYS A 293 -1.48 3.12 9.89
N GLY A 294 -0.51 4.05 10.00
CA GLY A 294 -0.79 5.47 9.85
C GLY A 294 -0.60 6.06 8.45
N ASP A 295 -0.26 5.24 7.44
CA ASP A 295 -0.19 5.67 6.03
C ASP A 295 -0.84 4.61 5.10
N ASP A 296 -0.42 4.51 3.84
CA ASP A 296 -0.96 3.57 2.85
C ASP A 296 -0.87 2.11 3.34
N CYS A 297 -1.98 1.37 3.36
CA CYS A 297 -1.96 -0.08 3.63
C CYS A 297 -1.07 -0.78 2.59
N ILE A 298 -1.29 -0.44 1.32
CA ILE A 298 -0.43 -0.89 0.22
C ILE A 298 -0.13 0.31 -0.68
N SER A 299 1.14 0.59 -0.92
CA SER A 299 1.59 1.62 -1.86
C SER A 299 2.34 1.00 -3.04
N ILE A 300 1.94 1.38 -4.26
CA ILE A 300 2.47 0.85 -5.53
C ILE A 300 3.17 1.98 -6.26
N GLN A 301 4.50 1.96 -6.27
CA GLN A 301 5.33 2.98 -6.91
C GLN A 301 5.67 2.60 -8.35
N THR A 302 6.42 3.49 -9.01
CA THR A 302 6.92 3.28 -10.38
C THR A 302 7.68 1.97 -10.55
N GLY A 303 7.67 1.46 -11.78
CA GLY A 303 8.34 0.23 -12.19
C GLY A 303 7.60 -1.04 -11.78
N CYS A 304 6.36 -0.93 -11.27
CA CYS A 304 5.56 -2.08 -10.90
C CYS A 304 4.63 -2.54 -12.03
N SER A 305 4.53 -3.85 -12.23
CA SER A 305 3.58 -4.44 -13.17
C SER A 305 3.06 -5.81 -12.73
N ASN A 306 1.90 -6.22 -13.24
CA ASN A 306 1.27 -7.50 -12.90
C ASN A 306 1.09 -7.67 -11.39
N VAL A 307 0.45 -6.69 -10.75
CA VAL A 307 0.18 -6.71 -9.30
C VAL A 307 -1.26 -7.12 -9.08
N ASN A 308 -1.46 -8.20 -8.33
CA ASN A 308 -2.75 -8.69 -7.92
C ASN A 308 -2.86 -8.59 -6.39
N ILE A 309 -3.94 -8.00 -5.90
CA ILE A 309 -4.20 -7.78 -4.48
C ILE A 309 -5.63 -8.24 -4.21
N HIS A 310 -5.83 -9.18 -3.27
CA HIS A 310 -7.18 -9.54 -2.89
C HIS A 310 -7.37 -10.04 -1.46
N SER A 311 -8.60 -10.00 -0.96
CA SER A 311 -8.92 -10.52 0.38
C SER A 311 -8.10 -9.80 1.46
N VAL A 312 -8.02 -8.47 1.37
CA VAL A 312 -7.28 -7.62 2.31
C VAL A 312 -8.25 -6.87 3.21
N ASP A 313 -7.95 -6.82 4.50
CA ASP A 313 -8.60 -5.93 5.46
C ASP A 313 -7.64 -4.77 5.78
N CYS A 314 -8.08 -3.54 5.49
CA CYS A 314 -7.23 -2.35 5.52
C CYS A 314 -7.88 -1.25 6.35
N GLY A 315 -7.29 -0.93 7.50
CA GLY A 315 -7.77 0.15 8.32
C GLY A 315 -7.29 0.11 9.77
N PRO A 316 -7.05 1.28 10.39
CA PRO A 316 -6.98 2.63 9.80
C PRO A 316 -5.76 2.82 8.87
N GLY A 317 -5.65 3.99 8.23
CA GLY A 317 -4.52 4.35 7.35
C GLY A 317 -4.95 5.23 6.17
N HIS A 318 -4.22 5.17 5.06
CA HIS A 318 -4.51 5.91 3.82
C HIS A 318 -5.06 5.03 2.67
N GLY A 319 -5.40 3.77 2.93
CA GLY A 319 -6.00 2.90 1.92
C GLY A 319 -4.96 2.26 0.99
N ILE A 320 -5.35 1.96 -0.24
CA ILE A 320 -4.47 1.37 -1.26
C ILE A 320 -4.18 2.42 -2.32
N SER A 321 -2.89 2.77 -2.47
CA SER A 321 -2.44 3.87 -3.31
C SER A 321 -1.50 3.42 -4.42
N ILE A 322 -1.74 3.90 -5.63
CA ILE A 322 -0.76 3.88 -6.73
C ILE A 322 -0.10 5.27 -6.78
N GLY A 323 1.22 5.33 -6.61
CA GLY A 323 2.02 6.57 -6.57
C GLY A 323 2.38 7.07 -5.17
N GLY A 324 2.99 8.26 -5.03
CA GLY A 324 3.07 9.36 -6.00
C GLY A 324 4.01 9.12 -7.19
N LEU A 325 3.44 8.98 -8.38
CA LEU A 325 4.18 8.71 -9.62
C LEU A 325 4.75 9.98 -10.26
N GLY A 326 5.98 9.90 -10.77
CA GLY A 326 6.60 10.96 -11.56
C GLY A 326 7.16 12.13 -10.75
N ARG A 327 7.58 11.88 -9.50
CA ARG A 327 8.22 12.89 -8.63
C ARG A 327 9.42 13.51 -9.34
N ASP A 328 9.69 14.79 -9.11
CA ASP A 328 10.85 15.50 -9.67
C ASP A 328 10.93 15.42 -11.20
N ASN A 329 9.77 15.49 -11.86
CA ASN A 329 9.62 15.42 -13.31
C ASN A 329 10.15 14.11 -13.94
N THR A 330 10.21 13.04 -13.14
CA THR A 330 10.67 11.73 -13.61
C THR A 330 9.61 11.00 -14.44
N LYS A 331 10.06 10.02 -15.22
CA LYS A 331 9.19 9.08 -15.91
C LYS A 331 8.75 7.99 -14.92
N ALA A 332 7.45 7.71 -14.89
CA ALA A 332 6.88 6.67 -14.05
C ALA A 332 5.98 5.73 -14.84
N CYS A 333 6.14 4.43 -14.59
CA CYS A 333 5.48 3.37 -15.32
C CYS A 333 4.83 2.39 -14.34
N VAL A 334 3.51 2.21 -14.45
CA VAL A 334 2.76 1.21 -13.70
C VAL A 334 1.74 0.56 -14.62
N SER A 335 1.62 -0.77 -14.63
CA SER A 335 0.66 -1.42 -15.52
C SER A 335 0.09 -2.71 -14.95
N ASN A 336 -1.12 -3.06 -15.39
CA ASN A 336 -1.77 -4.32 -15.04
C ASN A 336 -1.87 -4.54 -13.52
N ILE A 337 -2.67 -3.70 -12.87
CA ILE A 337 -2.90 -3.73 -11.42
C ILE A 337 -4.35 -4.15 -11.17
N THR A 338 -4.56 -5.21 -10.39
CA THR A 338 -5.89 -5.62 -9.94
C THR A 338 -5.95 -5.62 -8.43
N VAL A 339 -6.90 -4.87 -7.88
CA VAL A 339 -7.22 -4.85 -6.45
C VAL A 339 -8.68 -5.28 -6.30
N ARG A 340 -8.93 -6.39 -5.60
CA ARG A 340 -10.29 -6.90 -5.45
C ARG A 340 -10.61 -7.47 -4.08
N ASP A 341 -11.89 -7.57 -3.73
CA ASP A 341 -12.33 -8.23 -2.50
C ASP A 341 -11.65 -7.63 -1.25
N VAL A 342 -11.68 -6.29 -1.15
CA VAL A 342 -11.00 -5.55 -0.07
C VAL A 342 -12.05 -4.91 0.85
N ASN A 343 -11.84 -5.04 2.16
CA ASN A 343 -12.54 -4.25 3.16
C ASN A 343 -11.62 -3.09 3.58
N MET A 344 -12.15 -1.87 3.54
CA MET A 344 -11.46 -0.68 4.00
C MET A 344 -12.28 0.00 5.08
N HIS A 345 -11.65 0.33 6.20
CA HIS A 345 -12.36 0.96 7.31
C HIS A 345 -11.53 2.05 8.00
N ASN A 346 -12.16 3.17 8.34
CA ASN A 346 -11.50 4.27 9.06
C ASN A 346 -10.22 4.78 8.38
N THR A 347 -10.15 4.74 7.05
CA THR A 347 -9.03 5.24 6.26
C THR A 347 -9.28 6.65 5.72
N MET A 348 -8.21 7.39 5.45
CA MET A 348 -8.29 8.69 4.77
C MET A 348 -8.80 8.53 3.34
N THR A 349 -8.26 7.57 2.60
CA THR A 349 -8.71 7.26 1.24
C THR A 349 -9.01 5.79 1.09
N GLY A 350 -9.85 5.44 0.12
CA GLY A 350 -10.09 4.04 -0.25
C GLY A 350 -9.04 3.59 -1.25
N VAL A 351 -9.41 3.56 -2.53
CA VAL A 351 -8.48 3.34 -3.64
C VAL A 351 -8.07 4.68 -4.25
N ARG A 352 -6.76 4.86 -4.43
CA ARG A 352 -6.18 6.15 -4.76
C ARG A 352 -5.09 6.04 -5.83
N ILE A 353 -5.06 6.98 -6.77
CA ILE A 353 -3.96 7.17 -7.72
C ILE A 353 -3.42 8.60 -7.54
N LYS A 354 -2.12 8.74 -7.26
CA LYS A 354 -1.41 10.01 -7.06
C LYS A 354 -0.33 10.16 -8.12
N THR A 355 -0.30 11.28 -8.83
CA THR A 355 0.83 11.61 -9.72
C THR A 355 1.29 13.04 -9.45
N TRP A 356 2.59 13.26 -9.51
CA TRP A 356 3.18 14.59 -9.37
C TRP A 356 2.98 15.39 -10.65
N GLN A 357 2.67 16.68 -10.49
CA GLN A 357 2.74 17.62 -11.61
C GLN A 357 4.17 17.63 -12.16
N GLY A 358 4.31 17.68 -13.48
CA GLY A 358 5.59 17.66 -14.17
C GLY A 358 6.08 16.27 -14.56
N GLY A 359 5.53 15.20 -13.97
CA GLY A 359 5.86 13.81 -14.29
C GLY A 359 5.53 13.40 -15.73
N SER A 360 6.04 12.25 -16.14
CA SER A 360 5.80 11.63 -17.46
C SER A 360 5.68 10.10 -17.36
N GLY A 361 5.40 9.41 -18.46
CA GLY A 361 5.12 7.96 -18.50
C GLY A 361 3.63 7.66 -18.39
N SER A 362 3.28 6.45 -17.95
CA SER A 362 1.90 5.97 -17.90
C SER A 362 1.57 5.10 -16.68
N ALA A 363 0.33 5.19 -16.22
CA ALA A 363 -0.29 4.20 -15.35
C ALA A 363 -1.58 3.69 -16.02
N GLN A 364 -1.60 2.40 -16.37
CA GLN A 364 -2.64 1.86 -17.24
C GLN A 364 -3.09 0.44 -16.90
N SER A 365 -4.29 0.06 -17.34
CA SER A 365 -4.88 -1.27 -17.10
C SER A 365 -4.98 -1.56 -15.60
N ILE A 366 -5.74 -0.71 -14.90
CA ILE A 366 -5.91 -0.77 -13.44
C ILE A 366 -7.36 -1.11 -13.15
N ARG A 367 -7.61 -2.09 -12.28
CA ARG A 367 -8.94 -2.52 -11.89
C ARG A 367 -9.08 -2.57 -10.38
N PHE A 368 -10.06 -1.84 -9.86
CA PHE A 368 -10.49 -1.86 -8.47
C PHE A 368 -11.89 -2.47 -8.41
N SER A 369 -12.06 -3.67 -7.84
CA SER A 369 -13.34 -4.37 -7.88
C SER A 369 -13.79 -5.00 -6.55
N ASN A 370 -15.09 -4.97 -6.25
CA ASN A 370 -15.65 -5.52 -5.02
C ASN A 370 -14.96 -4.99 -3.74
N ILE A 371 -15.05 -3.68 -3.54
CA ILE A 371 -14.44 -2.99 -2.40
C ILE A 371 -15.54 -2.49 -1.48
N ARG A 372 -15.44 -2.87 -0.20
CA ARG A 372 -16.33 -2.38 0.85
C ARG A 372 -15.65 -1.28 1.64
N VAL A 373 -16.24 -0.11 1.71
CA VAL A 373 -15.71 1.03 2.47
C VAL A 373 -16.59 1.33 3.69
N THR A 374 -15.99 1.49 4.87
CA THR A 374 -16.69 1.86 6.10
C THR A 374 -16.01 3.07 6.72
N GLU A 375 -16.73 4.18 6.84
CA GLU A 375 -16.18 5.41 7.45
C GLU A 375 -14.89 5.93 6.78
N VAL A 376 -14.75 5.70 5.47
CA VAL A 376 -13.60 6.17 4.69
C VAL A 376 -13.80 7.64 4.31
N GLN A 377 -12.80 8.51 4.46
CA GLN A 377 -13.02 9.93 4.18
C GLN A 377 -13.30 10.18 2.68
N THR A 378 -12.42 9.69 1.80
CA THR A 378 -12.62 9.74 0.35
C THR A 378 -12.38 8.39 -0.32
N PRO A 379 -13.43 7.59 -0.60
CA PRO A 379 -13.31 6.22 -1.13
C PRO A 379 -12.56 6.08 -2.46
N ILE A 380 -12.76 7.00 -3.40
CA ILE A 380 -12.20 6.90 -4.75
C ILE A 380 -11.47 8.21 -5.08
N VAL A 381 -10.16 8.11 -5.38
CA VAL A 381 -9.31 9.28 -5.64
C VAL A 381 -8.42 9.07 -6.86
N ILE A 382 -8.41 10.04 -7.76
CA ILE A 382 -7.32 10.31 -8.70
C ILE A 382 -6.88 11.76 -8.48
N ASP A 383 -5.60 11.96 -8.19
CA ASP A 383 -5.00 13.28 -8.01
C ASP A 383 -3.70 13.38 -8.80
N GLN A 384 -3.75 14.05 -9.95
CA GLN A 384 -2.58 14.38 -10.77
C GLN A 384 -1.91 15.71 -10.38
N PHE A 385 -2.38 16.36 -9.31
CA PHE A 385 -1.86 17.64 -8.82
C PHE A 385 -1.03 17.47 -7.54
N TYR A 386 -0.53 16.25 -7.28
CA TYR A 386 0.16 15.92 -6.03
C TYR A 386 1.38 16.82 -5.81
N CYS A 387 1.47 17.36 -4.59
CA CYS A 387 2.42 18.39 -4.19
C CYS A 387 2.66 18.32 -2.67
N ASP A 388 3.91 18.34 -2.24
CA ASP A 388 4.32 18.33 -0.82
C ASP A 388 4.56 19.74 -0.25
N LYS A 389 4.33 20.79 -1.04
CA LYS A 389 4.49 22.20 -0.66
C LYS A 389 3.14 22.85 -0.42
N SER A 390 3.14 23.91 0.39
CA SER A 390 1.94 24.74 0.61
C SER A 390 1.43 25.40 -0.67
N SER A 391 2.29 25.57 -1.67
CA SER A 391 1.95 25.99 -3.03
C SER A 391 2.95 25.39 -4.02
N CYS A 392 2.45 24.77 -5.08
CA CYS A 392 3.26 24.32 -6.22
C CYS A 392 2.92 25.15 -7.46
N LYS A 393 3.86 25.35 -8.38
CA LYS A 393 3.49 25.95 -9.68
C LYS A 393 2.75 24.91 -10.52
N ASN A 394 1.78 25.33 -11.31
CA ASN A 394 1.20 24.46 -12.32
C ASN A 394 2.28 24.08 -13.32
N GLN A 395 2.38 22.78 -13.62
CA GLN A 395 3.27 22.25 -14.66
C GLN A 395 2.42 21.64 -15.77
N THR A 396 2.99 21.61 -16.99
CA THR A 396 2.28 21.24 -18.21
C THR A 396 2.47 19.78 -18.63
N SER A 397 3.07 18.96 -17.78
CA SER A 397 3.16 17.50 -17.95
C SER A 397 2.60 16.78 -16.72
N ALA A 398 2.08 15.58 -16.94
CA ALA A 398 1.67 14.65 -15.91
C ALA A 398 1.73 13.23 -16.49
N VAL A 399 1.89 12.23 -15.62
CA VAL A 399 1.83 10.81 -15.97
C VAL A 399 0.48 10.50 -16.61
N ALA A 400 0.46 9.89 -17.78
CA ALA A 400 -0.78 9.54 -18.48
C ALA A 400 -1.56 8.45 -17.70
N LEU A 401 -2.86 8.65 -17.51
CA LEU A 401 -3.73 7.70 -16.81
C LEU A 401 -4.82 7.20 -17.77
N SER A 402 -4.86 5.89 -18.00
CA SER A 402 -5.81 5.29 -18.94
C SER A 402 -6.26 3.88 -18.55
N GLY A 403 -7.48 3.51 -18.92
CA GLY A 403 -8.01 2.15 -18.70
C GLY A 403 -8.08 1.81 -17.22
N ILE A 404 -8.80 2.63 -16.45
CA ILE A 404 -8.98 2.46 -15.00
C ILE A 404 -10.45 2.11 -14.74
N ALA A 405 -10.67 0.93 -14.17
CA ALA A 405 -12.00 0.42 -13.86
C ALA A 405 -12.27 0.43 -12.36
N TYR A 406 -13.42 0.98 -11.98
CA TYR A 406 -13.94 0.98 -10.62
C TYR A 406 -15.27 0.22 -10.60
N GLU A 407 -15.29 -0.96 -9.98
CA GLU A 407 -16.38 -1.91 -10.06
C GLU A 407 -16.87 -2.33 -8.68
N ASN A 408 -18.18 -2.24 -8.42
CA ASN A 408 -18.78 -2.70 -7.16
C ASN A 408 -18.10 -2.14 -5.91
N ILE A 409 -17.90 -0.81 -5.87
CA ILE A 409 -17.37 -0.11 -4.70
C ILE A 409 -18.53 0.42 -3.87
N LYS A 410 -18.73 -0.11 -2.68
CA LYS A 410 -19.93 0.13 -1.88
C LYS A 410 -19.63 0.43 -0.42
N GLY A 411 -20.44 1.25 0.23
CA GLY A 411 -20.39 1.44 1.68
C GLY A 411 -20.60 2.87 2.12
N THR A 412 -19.82 3.35 3.10
CA THR A 412 -19.99 4.68 3.71
C THR A 412 -18.75 5.57 3.61
N TYR A 413 -18.97 6.88 3.51
CA TYR A 413 -17.92 7.89 3.50
C TYR A 413 -18.21 9.08 4.42
N THR A 414 -17.16 9.82 4.80
CA THR A 414 -17.26 10.95 5.75
C THR A 414 -16.88 12.32 5.18
N VAL A 415 -16.19 12.42 4.03
CA VAL A 415 -15.81 13.72 3.43
C VAL A 415 -16.34 13.88 2.00
N LYS A 416 -15.95 13.00 1.07
CA LYS A 416 -16.31 13.10 -0.34
C LYS A 416 -16.40 11.71 -0.95
N PRO A 417 -17.39 11.38 -1.80
CA PRO A 417 -17.50 10.04 -2.37
C PRO A 417 -16.41 9.76 -3.42
N VAL A 418 -16.17 10.72 -4.31
CA VAL A 418 -15.23 10.59 -5.44
C VAL A 418 -14.50 11.91 -5.69
N HIS A 419 -13.20 11.83 -5.93
CA HIS A 419 -12.37 12.95 -6.34
C HIS A 419 -11.49 12.57 -7.52
N PHE A 420 -11.81 13.06 -8.71
CA PHE A 420 -10.97 12.94 -9.90
C PHE A 420 -10.44 14.31 -10.30
N ALA A 421 -9.14 14.52 -10.11
CA ALA A 421 -8.44 15.73 -10.49
C ALA A 421 -7.34 15.37 -11.48
N CYS A 422 -7.65 15.47 -12.77
CA CYS A 422 -6.72 15.15 -13.85
C CYS A 422 -6.15 16.41 -14.51
N SER A 423 -4.98 16.31 -15.14
CA SER A 423 -4.30 17.43 -15.79
C SER A 423 -5.02 17.86 -17.07
N ASP A 424 -5.06 19.17 -17.37
CA ASP A 424 -5.54 19.68 -18.66
C ASP A 424 -4.67 19.20 -19.84
N THR A 425 -3.38 18.95 -19.60
CA THR A 425 -2.45 18.52 -20.65
C THR A 425 -2.33 16.99 -20.77
N SER A 426 -2.67 16.26 -19.70
CA SER A 426 -2.77 14.79 -19.69
C SER A 426 -4.11 14.36 -19.06
N PRO A 427 -5.27 14.62 -19.69
CA PRO A 427 -6.56 14.20 -19.14
C PRO A 427 -6.60 12.69 -18.89
N CYS A 428 -7.33 12.28 -17.87
CA CYS A 428 -7.58 10.86 -17.63
C CYS A 428 -8.56 10.33 -18.68
N SER A 429 -8.27 9.18 -19.27
CA SER A 429 -9.10 8.56 -20.30
C SER A 429 -9.50 7.13 -19.94
N ASP A 430 -10.56 6.64 -20.58
CA ASP A 430 -11.06 5.28 -20.42
C ASP A 430 -11.29 4.90 -18.93
N ILE A 431 -11.85 5.85 -18.17
CA ILE A 431 -12.28 5.65 -16.78
C ILE A 431 -13.67 5.03 -16.76
N THR A 432 -13.82 3.87 -16.15
CA THR A 432 -15.11 3.17 -16.10
C THR A 432 -15.61 3.04 -14.67
N LEU A 433 -16.91 3.32 -14.48
CA LEU A 433 -17.59 3.23 -13.20
C LEU A 433 -18.80 2.29 -13.32
N THR A 434 -18.81 1.24 -12.51
CA THR A 434 -19.86 0.22 -12.48
C THR A 434 -20.17 -0.15 -11.04
N GLY A 435 -21.44 -0.12 -10.62
CA GLY A 435 -21.88 -0.56 -9.29
C GLY A 435 -21.34 0.26 -8.11
N VAL A 436 -21.10 1.57 -8.28
CA VAL A 436 -20.59 2.44 -7.20
C VAL A 436 -21.75 2.98 -6.35
N GLU A 437 -21.81 2.55 -5.09
CA GLU A 437 -22.86 2.90 -4.12
C GLU A 437 -22.26 3.34 -2.77
N LEU A 438 -21.95 4.63 -2.66
CA LEU A 438 -21.32 5.28 -1.53
C LEU A 438 -22.35 6.16 -0.79
N LYS A 439 -22.62 5.83 0.46
CA LYS A 439 -23.57 6.56 1.29
C LYS A 439 -22.84 7.51 2.25
N PRO A 440 -23.27 8.77 2.37
CA PRO A 440 -22.73 9.64 3.39
C PRO A 440 -23.09 9.10 4.78
N LEU A 441 -22.14 9.10 5.73
CA LEU A 441 -22.45 8.88 7.14
C LEU A 441 -22.87 10.22 7.78
N GLN A 442 -24.18 10.50 7.80
CA GLN A 442 -24.72 11.81 8.16
C GLN A 442 -24.81 11.99 9.68
N GLU A 443 -23.99 12.89 10.24
CA GLU A 443 -24.27 13.80 11.38
C GLU A 443 -23.04 14.66 11.81
N LEU A 444 -21.79 14.30 11.44
CA LEU A 444 -20.59 14.96 12.01
C LEU A 444 -19.69 15.77 11.05
N TYR A 445 -19.91 15.70 9.73
CA TYR A 445 -18.93 16.24 8.75
C TYR A 445 -19.56 17.06 7.63
N HIS A 446 -18.89 18.15 7.23
CA HIS A 446 -19.21 18.88 6.00
C HIS A 446 -18.83 18.00 4.81
N MET A 447 -19.83 17.57 4.04
CA MET A 447 -19.64 16.66 2.91
C MET A 447 -19.58 17.41 1.59
N TYR A 448 -18.63 17.05 0.75
CA TYR A 448 -18.49 17.59 -0.59
C TYR A 448 -19.18 16.70 -1.62
N GLN A 449 -19.70 17.33 -2.67
CA GLN A 449 -20.20 16.64 -3.86
C GLN A 449 -19.06 15.89 -4.58
N PRO A 450 -19.39 14.87 -5.40
CA PRO A 450 -18.43 14.28 -6.33
C PRO A 450 -17.71 15.36 -7.15
N PHE A 451 -16.40 15.18 -7.36
CA PHE A 451 -15.59 16.12 -8.13
C PHE A 451 -14.91 15.39 -9.29
N CYS A 452 -14.97 15.97 -10.48
CA CYS A 452 -14.26 15.50 -11.66
C CYS A 452 -13.69 16.71 -12.40
N TRP A 453 -12.43 16.61 -12.82
CA TRP A 453 -11.77 17.57 -13.69
C TRP A 453 -10.94 16.80 -14.72
N GLN A 454 -11.12 17.12 -16.00
CA GLN A 454 -10.43 16.48 -17.13
C GLN A 454 -10.45 14.95 -17.08
N THR A 455 -11.60 14.39 -16.69
CA THR A 455 -11.79 12.94 -16.53
C THR A 455 -12.81 12.45 -17.54
N PHE A 456 -12.39 11.55 -18.42
CA PHE A 456 -13.17 11.05 -19.53
C PHE A 456 -13.37 9.55 -19.45
N GLY A 457 -14.57 9.08 -19.74
CA GLY A 457 -14.88 7.65 -19.76
C GLY A 457 -16.37 7.37 -19.80
N GLU A 458 -16.79 6.30 -19.14
CA GLU A 458 -18.17 5.80 -19.21
C GLU A 458 -18.72 5.38 -17.85
N LEU A 459 -20.01 5.66 -17.66
CA LEU A 459 -20.78 5.18 -16.53
C LEU A 459 -21.71 4.04 -16.99
N TYR A 460 -21.42 2.81 -16.58
CA TYR A 460 -22.20 1.64 -17.02
C TYR A 460 -23.46 1.38 -16.18
N THR A 461 -23.51 1.91 -14.96
CA THR A 461 -24.68 1.80 -14.08
C THR A 461 -24.88 3.10 -13.30
N PRO A 462 -26.11 3.46 -12.88
CA PRO A 462 -26.32 4.58 -11.97
C PRO A 462 -25.45 4.51 -10.71
N THR A 463 -25.02 5.67 -10.21
CA THR A 463 -24.18 5.79 -9.01
C THR A 463 -24.92 6.46 -7.87
N ILE A 464 -24.55 6.09 -6.65
CA ILE A 464 -25.04 6.73 -5.43
C ILE A 464 -23.82 7.29 -4.69
N PRO A 465 -23.75 8.62 -4.45
CA PRO A 465 -24.54 9.65 -5.11
C PRO A 465 -24.24 9.73 -6.62
N PRO A 466 -25.08 10.42 -7.42
CA PRO A 466 -24.83 10.57 -8.85
C PRO A 466 -23.52 11.29 -9.16
N ILE A 467 -22.65 10.68 -9.97
CA ILE A 467 -21.38 11.25 -10.44
C ILE A 467 -21.59 11.84 -11.85
N VAL A 468 -22.27 12.98 -11.92
CA VAL A 468 -22.61 13.64 -13.20
C VAL A 468 -21.46 14.42 -13.83
N CYS A 469 -20.33 14.54 -13.12
CA CYS A 469 -19.17 15.31 -13.57
C CYS A 469 -18.23 14.55 -14.51
N LEU A 470 -18.39 13.22 -14.65
CA LEU A 470 -17.58 12.42 -15.57
C LEU A 470 -17.96 12.79 -17.01
N GLN A 471 -16.97 13.10 -17.84
CA GLN A 471 -17.21 13.44 -19.24
C GLN A 471 -17.29 12.17 -20.08
N ASN A 472 -18.33 12.03 -20.89
CA ASN A 472 -18.51 10.85 -21.72
C ASN A 472 -17.49 10.81 -22.87
N GLY A 473 -16.93 9.63 -23.13
CA GLY A 473 -16.08 9.37 -24.30
C GLY A 473 -14.59 9.65 -24.04
N LYS A 474 -13.92 10.29 -25.00
CA LYS A 474 -12.47 10.56 -25.00
C LYS A 474 -12.18 12.07 -25.03
N PRO A 475 -11.02 12.52 -24.54
CA PRO A 475 -10.62 13.92 -24.62
C PRO A 475 -10.61 14.41 -26.08
N ALA A 476 -11.09 15.64 -26.34
CA ALA A 476 -11.21 16.20 -27.69
C ALA A 476 -9.86 16.47 -28.40
N GLY A 477 -8.75 16.43 -27.65
CA GLY A 477 -7.40 16.52 -28.20
C GLY A 477 -6.82 15.13 -28.44
N ASN A 478 -6.52 14.80 -29.70
CA ASN A 478 -5.62 13.69 -30.04
C ASN A 478 -4.20 14.03 -29.56
N ARG A 479 -3.95 13.95 -28.25
CA ARG A 479 -2.57 13.88 -27.79
C ARG A 479 -2.06 12.51 -28.22
N ILE A 480 -1.31 12.52 -29.33
CA ILE A 480 -0.49 11.39 -29.74
C ILE A 480 0.42 11.09 -28.55
N LEU A 481 0.31 9.88 -27.98
CA LEU A 481 1.23 9.42 -26.94
C LEU A 481 2.64 9.59 -27.48
N SER A 482 3.43 10.45 -26.83
CA SER A 482 4.81 10.69 -27.22
C SER A 482 5.72 9.61 -26.60
N ASP A 483 6.97 9.48 -27.06
CA ASP A 483 7.96 8.59 -26.42
C ASP A 483 8.14 8.86 -24.91
N ARG A 484 7.78 10.06 -24.45
CA ARG A 484 7.77 10.43 -23.03
C ARG A 484 6.64 9.78 -22.24
N ASP A 485 5.54 9.43 -22.90
CA ASP A 485 4.33 8.89 -22.29
C ASP A 485 4.27 7.36 -22.35
N VAL A 486 5.06 6.73 -23.23
CA VAL A 486 5.08 5.28 -23.43
C VAL A 486 5.96 4.58 -22.40
N CYS A 487 5.39 3.60 -21.73
CA CYS A 487 6.08 2.54 -21.00
C CYS A 487 5.88 1.26 -21.83
#